data_AF-A0A0G1A8T9-F1
#
_entry.id   AF-A0A0G1A8T9-F1
#
_cell.length_a   1.000
_cell.length_b   1.000
_cell.length_c   1.000
_cell.angle_alpha   90.00
_cell.angle_beta   90.00
_cell.angle_gamma   90.00
#
_symmetry.space_group_name_H-M   'P 1'
#
loop_
_entity.id
_entity.type
_entity.pdbx_description
1 polymer ?
#
loop_
_entity_poly.entity_id
_entity_poly.type
_entity_poly.pdbx_seq_one_letter_code
_entity_poly.pdbx_strand_id
1 'polypeptide(L)'
;MRKVLTVVILLLFTTIIYLSRPDISYAKLLPRHRSSGGSSSAPISTRSYAGVSVSPSFMPGRGGLKVTFGNVQNAKKISYMLVYETNGKQEGVSGTVSPSDGSSVTRNLQFATCSSGTCVNHGKISNMQFTVTSELTSGKTSIKKFRIRV
;
A
#
# COMPACT_ATOMS: atom_id res chain seq x y z
N MET A 1 62.44 21.16 15.05
CA MET A 1 61.61 21.24 13.82
C MET A 1 60.45 20.23 13.81
N ARG A 2 60.63 18.95 14.17
CA ARG A 2 59.53 17.95 14.20
C ARG A 2 58.32 18.32 15.07
N LYS A 3 58.53 18.89 16.27
CA LYS A 3 57.45 19.30 17.18
C LYS A 3 56.61 20.48 16.65
N VAL A 4 57.21 21.39 15.87
CA VAL A 4 56.52 22.53 15.27
C VAL A 4 55.62 22.06 14.13
N LEU A 5 56.09 21.11 13.32
CA LEU A 5 55.30 20.50 12.25
C LEU A 5 54.06 19.78 12.78
N THR A 6 54.18 19.07 13.91
CA THR A 6 53.03 18.38 14.54
C THR A 6 51.97 19.35 15.04
N VAL A 7 52.37 20.49 15.62
CA VAL A 7 51.43 21.51 16.12
C VAL A 7 50.70 22.20 14.96
N VAL A 8 51.39 22.48 13.85
CA VAL A 8 50.77 23.07 12.65
C VAL A 8 49.74 22.13 12.02
N ILE A 9 50.02 20.82 11.95
CA ILE A 9 49.08 19.82 11.44
C ILE A 9 47.84 19.73 12.34
N LEU A 10 47.99 19.80 13.66
CA LEU A 10 46.87 19.77 14.61
C LEU A 10 45.95 21.00 14.48
N LEU A 11 46.53 22.18 14.22
CA LEU A 11 45.78 23.41 13.95
C LEU A 11 45.03 23.38 12.60
N LEU A 12 45.64 22.78 11.57
CA LEU A 12 44.98 22.57 10.28
C LEU A 12 43.86 21.54 10.37
N PHE A 13 44.04 20.48 11.16
CA PHE A 13 43.02 19.43 11.30
C PHE A 13 41.78 19.95 12.07
N THR A 14 41.99 20.75 13.11
CA THR A 14 40.90 21.35 13.88
C THR A 14 40.11 22.36 13.05
N THR A 15 40.76 23.21 12.25
CA THR A 15 40.08 24.17 11.37
C THR A 15 39.23 23.50 10.29
N ILE A 16 39.70 22.38 9.70
CA ILE A 16 38.92 21.60 8.72
C ILE A 16 37.65 20.98 9.34
N ILE A 17 37.73 20.51 10.59
CA ILE A 17 36.58 19.95 11.33
C ILE A 17 35.52 21.04 11.60
N TYR A 18 35.94 22.28 11.90
CA TYR A 18 35.01 23.39 12.09
C TYR A 18 34.29 23.81 10.81
N LEU A 19 34.96 23.76 9.65
CA LEU A 19 34.37 24.10 8.35
C LEU A 19 33.41 23.03 7.81
N SER A 20 33.42 21.82 8.38
CA SER A 20 32.63 20.68 7.90
C SER A 20 31.31 20.47 8.66
N ARG A 21 30.86 21.43 9.47
CA ARG A 21 29.59 21.33 10.21
C ARG A 21 28.42 21.55 9.22
N PRO A 22 27.58 20.53 8.94
CA PRO A 22 26.38 20.75 8.14
C PRO A 22 25.36 21.61 8.92
N ASP A 23 24.70 22.53 8.21
CA ASP A 23 23.63 23.36 8.76
C ASP A 23 22.47 22.48 9.26
N ILE A 24 22.19 22.55 10.56
CA ILE A 24 21.04 21.88 11.18
C ILE A 24 19.78 22.60 10.71
N SER A 25 19.15 22.06 9.66
CA SER A 25 17.87 22.54 9.16
C SER A 25 16.76 22.25 10.17
N TYR A 26 16.24 23.29 10.81
CA TYR A 26 15.05 23.18 11.67
C TYR A 26 13.83 22.86 10.80
N ALA A 27 13.28 21.66 10.97
CA ALA A 27 12.01 21.28 10.35
C ALA A 27 10.89 22.16 10.93
N LYS A 28 10.36 23.07 10.12
CA LYS A 28 9.18 23.89 10.45
C LYS A 28 7.96 22.99 10.61
N LEU A 29 7.45 22.89 11.83
CA LEU A 29 6.22 22.14 12.12
C LEU A 29 5.04 22.77 11.38
N LEU A 30 4.39 21.98 10.52
CA LEU A 30 3.16 22.39 9.84
C LEU A 30 2.00 22.45 10.85
N PRO A 31 1.06 23.41 10.72
CA PRO A 31 -0.09 23.49 11.60
C PRO A 31 -0.90 22.19 11.58
N ARG A 32 -1.02 21.54 12.74
CA ARG A 32 -1.93 20.41 12.93
C ARG A 32 -3.35 20.96 12.96
N HIS A 33 -4.12 20.72 11.90
CA HIS A 33 -5.56 20.99 11.92
C HIS A 33 -6.19 20.18 13.06
N ARG A 34 -6.60 20.88 14.12
CA ARG A 34 -7.44 20.32 15.18
C ARG A 34 -8.84 20.17 14.62
N SER A 35 -9.30 18.94 14.45
CA SER A 35 -10.72 18.66 14.26
C SER A 35 -11.46 19.02 15.55
N SER A 36 -11.95 20.25 15.65
CA SER A 36 -12.93 20.63 16.66
C SER A 36 -14.24 19.94 16.33
N GLY A 37 -14.72 19.11 17.24
CA GLY A 37 -16.07 18.56 17.21
C GLY A 37 -17.08 19.68 17.07
N GLY A 38 -17.85 19.61 15.99
CA GLY A 38 -18.89 20.56 15.61
C GLY A 38 -19.72 19.90 14.53
N SER A 39 -20.70 19.11 14.98
CA SER A 39 -21.68 18.41 14.16
C SER A 39 -22.61 19.40 13.46
N SER A 40 -22.16 19.89 12.30
CA SER A 40 -23.01 20.55 11.31
C SER A 40 -22.49 20.21 9.92
N SER A 41 -22.52 18.92 9.57
CA SER A 41 -22.39 18.51 8.17
C SER A 41 -23.65 18.98 7.46
N ALA A 42 -23.57 20.12 6.76
CA ALA A 42 -24.49 20.40 5.67
C ALA A 42 -24.51 19.15 4.77
N PRO A 43 -25.70 18.62 4.38
CA PRO A 43 -25.74 17.48 3.49
C PRO A 43 -25.29 17.99 2.13
N ILE A 44 -23.99 17.84 1.84
CA ILE A 44 -23.56 17.69 0.47
C ILE A 44 -24.24 16.41 0.03
N SER A 45 -25.35 16.56 -0.71
CA SER A 45 -25.89 15.52 -1.57
C SER A 45 -24.82 15.21 -2.62
N THR A 46 -23.78 14.52 -2.17
CA THR A 46 -23.01 13.67 -3.05
C THR A 46 -24.05 12.66 -3.49
N ARG A 47 -24.49 12.78 -4.73
CA ARG A 47 -25.09 11.66 -5.43
C ARG A 47 -24.12 10.51 -5.17
N SER A 48 -24.49 9.62 -4.26
CA SER A 48 -23.68 8.47 -3.87
C SER A 48 -23.67 7.60 -5.10
N TYR A 49 -22.73 7.88 -6.01
CA TYR A 49 -22.41 6.95 -7.08
C TYR A 49 -21.84 5.76 -6.33
N ALA A 50 -22.72 4.79 -6.03
CA ALA A 50 -22.41 3.62 -5.26
C ALA A 50 -21.20 2.94 -5.92
N GLY A 51 -20.00 3.19 -5.38
CA GLY A 51 -18.80 2.58 -5.91
C GLY A 51 -18.83 1.07 -5.68
N VAL A 52 -17.90 0.36 -6.32
CA VAL A 52 -17.66 -1.04 -5.99
C VAL A 52 -17.22 -1.12 -4.53
N SER A 53 -17.91 -1.95 -3.73
CA SER A 53 -17.45 -2.27 -2.37
C SER A 53 -16.42 -3.40 -2.44
N VAL A 54 -15.34 -3.28 -1.69
CA VAL A 54 -14.25 -4.28 -1.68
C VAL A 54 -13.93 -4.62 -0.24
N SER A 55 -14.03 -5.90 0.09
CA SER A 55 -13.82 -6.43 1.45
C SER A 55 -12.82 -7.59 1.40
N PRO A 56 -11.52 -7.32 1.56
CA PRO A 56 -10.50 -8.34 1.69
C PRO A 56 -10.48 -8.92 3.11
N SER A 57 -10.28 -10.23 3.23
CA SER A 57 -10.22 -10.97 4.48
C SER A 57 -9.10 -12.00 4.41
N PHE A 58 -8.10 -11.85 5.27
CA PHE A 58 -6.97 -12.78 5.38
C PHE A 58 -7.43 -14.12 5.97
N MET A 59 -6.98 -15.23 5.40
CA MET A 59 -7.34 -16.58 5.80
C MET A 59 -6.08 -17.38 6.17
N PRO A 60 -5.59 -17.29 7.42
CA PRO A 60 -4.32 -17.93 7.82
C PRO A 60 -4.37 -19.46 7.64
N GLY A 61 -5.47 -20.11 8.03
CA GLY A 61 -5.61 -21.57 7.93
C GLY A 61 -5.81 -22.11 6.51
N ARG A 62 -6.07 -21.25 5.51
CA ARG A 62 -6.26 -21.65 4.10
C ARG A 62 -5.19 -21.06 3.17
N GLY A 63 -4.20 -20.37 3.72
CA GLY A 63 -3.08 -19.81 2.96
C GLY A 63 -3.52 -18.86 1.84
N GLY A 64 -4.40 -17.89 2.14
CA GLY A 64 -4.88 -16.99 1.11
C GLY A 64 -5.61 -15.74 1.60
N LEU A 65 -6.06 -14.93 0.62
CA LEU A 65 -6.90 -13.76 0.80
C LEU A 65 -8.26 -13.99 0.14
N LYS A 66 -9.33 -13.95 0.92
CA LYS A 66 -10.70 -13.95 0.37
C LYS A 66 -11.11 -12.52 0.13
N VAL A 67 -11.50 -12.21 -1.09
CA VAL A 67 -11.95 -10.86 -1.46
C VAL A 67 -13.38 -10.93 -1.93
N THR A 68 -14.25 -10.16 -1.29
CA THR A 68 -15.64 -9.96 -1.74
C THR A 68 -15.75 -8.61 -2.41
N PHE A 69 -16.22 -8.62 -3.66
CA PHE A 69 -16.56 -7.45 -4.44
C PHE A 69 -18.09 -7.33 -4.44
N GLY A 70 -18.61 -6.18 -4.03
CA GLY A 70 -20.05 -5.88 -4.08
C GLY A 70 -20.31 -4.67 -4.95
N ASN A 71 -21.57 -4.48 -5.32
CA ASN A 71 -21.98 -3.43 -6.25
C ASN A 71 -21.19 -3.47 -7.58
N VAL A 72 -20.87 -4.67 -8.03
CA VAL A 72 -20.03 -4.92 -9.22
C VAL A 72 -20.67 -4.33 -10.47
N GLN A 73 -22.01 -4.31 -10.54
CA GLN A 73 -22.79 -3.72 -11.63
C GLN A 73 -22.56 -2.20 -11.82
N ASN A 74 -21.96 -1.52 -10.83
CA ASN A 74 -21.62 -0.10 -10.93
C ASN A 74 -20.26 0.14 -11.60
N ALA A 75 -19.54 -0.93 -11.96
CA ALA A 75 -18.33 -0.89 -12.77
C ALA A 75 -18.57 -1.45 -14.18
N LYS A 76 -17.79 -1.00 -15.15
CA LYS A 76 -17.62 -1.66 -16.45
C LYS A 76 -16.63 -2.80 -16.35
N LYS A 77 -15.56 -2.57 -15.59
CA LYS A 77 -14.47 -3.52 -15.37
C LYS A 77 -13.85 -3.27 -13.99
N ILE A 78 -13.53 -4.36 -13.30
CA ILE A 78 -12.74 -4.34 -12.08
C ILE A 78 -11.51 -5.19 -12.33
N SER A 79 -10.33 -4.63 -12.09
CA SER A 79 -9.06 -5.34 -12.12
C SER A 79 -8.46 -5.32 -10.72
N TYR A 80 -7.83 -6.41 -10.29
CA TYR A 80 -7.19 -6.48 -8.98
C TYR A 80 -5.82 -7.13 -9.07
N MET A 81 -4.96 -6.77 -8.11
CA MET A 81 -3.62 -7.31 -7.97
C MET A 81 -3.27 -7.40 -6.49
N LEU A 82 -2.88 -8.60 -6.06
CA LEU A 82 -2.27 -8.89 -4.78
C LEU A 82 -0.77 -9.07 -5.01
N VAL A 83 0.04 -8.33 -4.29
CA VAL A 83 1.50 -8.48 -4.26
C VAL A 83 1.90 -8.78 -2.82
N TYR A 84 2.80 -9.73 -2.64
CA TYR A 84 3.28 -10.15 -1.33
C TYR A 84 4.71 -10.66 -1.41
N GLU A 85 5.37 -10.74 -0.27
CA GLU A 85 6.68 -11.35 -0.15
C GLU A 85 6.55 -12.76 0.44
N THR A 86 7.42 -13.66 -0.01
CA THR A 86 7.52 -15.05 0.44
C THR A 86 8.97 -15.49 0.31
N ASN A 87 9.55 -16.06 1.36
CA ASN A 87 10.91 -16.60 1.35
C ASN A 87 11.97 -15.67 0.73
N GLY A 88 11.86 -14.35 0.94
CA GLY A 88 12.81 -13.35 0.42
C GLY A 88 12.62 -12.94 -1.04
N LYS A 89 11.54 -13.37 -1.71
CA LYS A 89 11.15 -12.94 -3.05
C LYS A 89 9.73 -12.37 -3.09
N GLN A 90 9.43 -11.58 -4.10
CA GLN A 90 8.10 -11.04 -4.34
C GLN A 90 7.31 -11.96 -5.27
N GLU A 91 6.05 -12.20 -4.93
CA GLU A 91 5.09 -12.96 -5.71
C GLU A 91 3.76 -12.19 -5.81
N GLY A 92 2.85 -12.62 -6.69
CA GLY A 92 1.58 -11.94 -6.84
C GLY A 92 0.49 -12.75 -7.53
N VAL A 93 -0.74 -12.28 -7.35
CA VAL A 93 -1.94 -12.82 -7.99
C VAL A 93 -2.74 -11.65 -8.55
N SER A 94 -3.08 -11.70 -9.83
CA SER A 94 -3.93 -10.71 -10.48
C SER A 94 -5.17 -11.35 -11.08
N GLY A 95 -6.16 -10.52 -11.38
CA GLY A 95 -7.37 -10.98 -12.05
C GLY A 95 -8.36 -9.86 -12.28
N THR A 96 -9.52 -10.23 -12.78
CA THR A 96 -10.60 -9.31 -13.11
C THR A 96 -11.94 -9.80 -12.56
N VAL A 97 -12.85 -8.85 -12.39
CA VAL A 97 -14.28 -9.09 -12.13
C VAL A 97 -15.07 -8.22 -13.10
N SER A 98 -16.10 -8.82 -13.68
CA SER A 98 -17.01 -8.22 -14.65
C SER A 98 -18.41 -8.12 -14.06
N PRO A 99 -19.25 -7.18 -14.53
CA PRO A 99 -20.67 -7.10 -14.14
C PRO A 99 -21.46 -8.37 -14.41
N SER A 100 -21.07 -9.12 -15.44
CA SER A 100 -21.67 -10.42 -15.78
C SER A 100 -21.41 -11.52 -14.76
N ASP A 101 -20.41 -11.35 -13.88
CA ASP A 101 -20.13 -12.31 -12.81
C ASP A 101 -21.16 -12.24 -11.66
N GLY A 102 -22.03 -11.21 -11.65
CA GLY A 102 -23.05 -10.98 -10.63
C GLY A 102 -22.85 -9.69 -9.84
N SER A 103 -23.85 -9.31 -9.04
CA SER A 103 -23.82 -8.08 -8.23
C SER A 103 -22.84 -8.15 -7.05
N SER A 104 -22.58 -9.36 -6.57
CA SER A 104 -21.61 -9.66 -5.52
C SER A 104 -20.79 -10.89 -5.90
N VAL A 105 -19.48 -10.76 -5.92
CA VAL A 105 -18.54 -11.78 -6.41
C VAL A 105 -17.45 -12.00 -5.38
N THR A 106 -17.16 -13.26 -5.08
CA THR A 106 -16.05 -13.64 -4.18
C THR A 106 -14.92 -14.30 -4.97
N ARG A 107 -13.68 -13.89 -4.70
CA ARG A 107 -12.46 -14.52 -5.22
C ARG A 107 -11.56 -14.94 -4.07
N ASN A 108 -11.05 -16.17 -4.13
CA ASN A 108 -10.04 -16.67 -3.21
C ASN A 108 -8.68 -16.58 -3.90
N LEU A 109 -7.82 -15.70 -3.40
CA LEU A 109 -6.46 -15.52 -3.91
C LEU A 109 -5.53 -16.36 -3.03
N GLN A 110 -5.04 -17.48 -3.56
CA GLN A 110 -4.17 -18.39 -2.82
C GLN A 110 -2.71 -17.92 -2.88
N PHE A 111 -1.99 -18.07 -1.77
CA PHE A 111 -0.54 -17.88 -1.71
C PHE A 111 0.15 -19.18 -2.14
N ALA A 112 0.01 -19.53 -3.41
CA ALA A 112 0.52 -20.77 -3.95
C ALA A 112 0.88 -20.63 -5.43
N THR A 113 1.79 -21.49 -5.87
CA THR A 113 2.08 -21.69 -7.30
C THR A 113 1.62 -23.09 -7.69
N CYS A 114 0.84 -23.19 -8.76
CA CYS A 114 0.36 -24.47 -9.28
C CYS A 114 1.10 -24.84 -10.56
N SER A 115 1.60 -26.07 -10.64
CA SER A 115 2.19 -26.65 -11.85
C SER A 115 1.70 -28.09 -12.00
N SER A 116 1.26 -28.46 -13.21
CA SER A 116 0.82 -29.83 -13.54
C SER A 116 -0.20 -30.42 -12.54
N GLY A 117 -1.15 -29.60 -12.09
CA GLY A 117 -2.23 -30.03 -11.17
C GLY A 117 -1.86 -30.06 -9.68
N THR A 118 -0.60 -29.78 -9.32
CA THR A 118 -0.17 -29.68 -7.92
C THR A 118 0.13 -28.24 -7.55
N CYS A 119 -0.44 -27.76 -6.45
CA CYS A 119 -0.19 -26.43 -5.91
C CYS A 119 0.74 -26.50 -4.70
N VAL A 120 1.83 -25.74 -4.73
CA VAL A 120 2.77 -25.61 -3.62
C VAL A 120 2.49 -24.29 -2.92
N ASN A 121 2.11 -24.37 -1.65
CA ASN A 121 1.85 -23.20 -0.82
C ASN A 121 3.15 -22.46 -0.50
N HIS A 122 3.05 -21.14 -0.47
CA HIS A 122 4.13 -20.25 -0.10
C HIS A 122 4.16 -20.06 1.41
N GLY A 123 5.37 -19.99 1.98
CA GLY A 123 5.60 -19.78 3.41
C GLY A 123 6.21 -18.41 3.69
N LYS A 124 6.26 -18.02 4.97
CA LYS A 124 6.86 -16.74 5.42
C LYS A 124 6.30 -15.53 4.66
N ILE A 125 4.97 -15.45 4.61
CA ILE A 125 4.27 -14.37 3.90
C ILE A 125 4.46 -13.05 4.66
N SER A 126 4.81 -11.99 3.95
CA SER A 126 4.94 -10.64 4.50
C SER A 126 4.58 -9.55 3.48
N ASN A 127 4.48 -8.30 3.95
CA ASN A 127 4.40 -7.10 3.11
C ASN A 127 3.27 -7.13 2.04
N MET A 128 2.11 -7.68 2.41
CA MET A 128 0.98 -7.86 1.50
C MET A 128 0.31 -6.52 1.13
N GLN A 129 0.17 -6.30 -0.18
CA GLN A 129 -0.51 -5.15 -0.76
C GLN A 129 -1.55 -5.62 -1.78
N PHE A 130 -2.81 -5.32 -1.50
CA PHE A 130 -3.92 -5.62 -2.40
C PHE A 130 -4.45 -4.32 -3.03
N THR A 131 -4.44 -4.25 -4.36
CA THR A 131 -4.92 -3.10 -5.12
C THR A 131 -6.09 -3.51 -6.00
N VAL A 132 -7.14 -2.69 -6.01
CA VAL A 132 -8.29 -2.84 -6.89
C VAL A 132 -8.47 -1.55 -7.68
N THR A 133 -8.60 -1.69 -9.00
CA THR A 133 -8.91 -0.61 -9.93
C THR A 133 -10.26 -0.91 -10.56
N SER A 134 -11.21 0.00 -10.39
CA SER A 134 -12.56 -0.11 -10.92
C SER A 134 -12.82 1.02 -11.91
N GLU A 135 -13.11 0.67 -13.15
CA GLU A 135 -13.63 1.59 -14.16
C GLU A 135 -15.14 1.64 -13.98
N LEU A 136 -15.67 2.74 -13.44
CA LEU A 136 -17.10 2.87 -13.13
C LEU A 136 -17.94 3.08 -14.39
N THR A 137 -19.21 2.70 -14.34
CA THR A 137 -20.17 2.98 -15.44
C THR A 137 -20.31 4.48 -15.72
N SER A 138 -20.10 5.32 -14.70
CA SER A 138 -20.03 6.78 -14.80
C SER A 138 -18.82 7.32 -15.59
N GLY A 139 -17.88 6.48 -16.00
CA GLY A 139 -16.63 6.87 -16.69
C GLY A 139 -15.49 7.27 -15.76
N LYS A 140 -15.71 7.31 -14.44
CA LYS A 140 -14.66 7.57 -13.45
C LYS A 140 -13.88 6.30 -13.11
N THR A 141 -12.60 6.45 -12.78
CA THR A 141 -11.78 5.35 -12.27
C THR A 141 -11.61 5.48 -10.76
N SER A 142 -11.86 4.39 -10.02
CA SER A 142 -11.64 4.30 -8.57
C SER A 142 -10.51 3.31 -8.29
N ILE A 143 -9.55 3.70 -7.44
CA ILE A 143 -8.45 2.85 -7.02
C ILE A 143 -8.53 2.68 -5.49
N LYS A 144 -8.59 1.43 -5.02
CA LYS A 144 -8.56 1.07 -3.60
C LYS A 144 -7.30 0.26 -3.31
N LYS A 145 -6.52 0.70 -2.34
CA LYS A 145 -5.30 0.01 -1.89
C LYS A 145 -5.47 -0.44 -0.44
N PHE A 146 -5.13 -1.69 -0.17
CA PHE A 146 -5.23 -2.31 1.15
C PHE A 146 -3.87 -2.87 1.54
N ARG A 147 -3.42 -2.54 2.75
CA ARG A 147 -2.31 -3.23 3.40
C ARG A 147 -2.89 -4.32 4.28
N ILE A 148 -2.60 -5.57 3.94
CA ILE A 148 -3.11 -6.72 4.69
C ILE A 148 -2.04 -7.12 5.70
N ARG A 149 -2.43 -7.22 6.97
CA ARG A 149 -1.55 -7.71 8.03
C ARG A 149 -1.71 -9.22 8.16
N VAL A 150 -0.58 -9.92 8.28
CA VAL A 150 -0.49 -11.34 8.65
C VAL A 150 -0.63 -11.47 10.15
#